data_AF-A0A4R5MHI3-F1
#
_entry.id   AF-A0A4R5MHI3-F1
#
_cell.length_a   1.000
_cell.length_b   1.000
_cell.length_c   1.000
_cell.angle_alpha   90.00
_cell.angle_beta   90.00
_cell.angle_gamma   90.00
#
_symmetry.space_group_name_H-M   'P 1'
#
loop_
_entity.id
_entity.type
_entity.pdbx_description
1 polymer ?
#
loop_
_entity_poly.entity_id
_entity_poly.type
_entity_poly.pdbx_seq_one_letter_code
_entity_poly.pdbx_strand_id
1 'polypeptide(L)'
;MTDVTQQDGTAHSPDGPVDRPGRRRFVTLACATAATLAFAMAGRRGTQSALGIADVLAATPAADPAASAAPAQSGYAAFLALSQHLTGRTRLDAVLGQRIYAALARASSQFEQNVGALNAWLAAHGGVPSDTVTAALKTDQPELASSVGDIMRAWYLGLVGEMPNVQVLAYEKALMFDPVSDVLTIPSYCRDVPFYWTTKPADMPASTVAAMSAARNQGLSLV
;
A
#
# COMPACT_ATOMS: atom_id res chain seq x y z
N MET A 1 23.05 28.73 37.54
CA MET A 1 24.52 28.65 37.53
C MET A 1 24.92 27.73 38.67
N THR A 2 25.05 26.44 38.37
CA THR A 2 25.53 25.44 39.31
C THR A 2 26.56 24.59 38.59
N ASP A 3 27.77 24.82 39.05
CA ASP A 3 29.05 24.23 38.72
C ASP A 3 29.03 22.72 39.02
N VAL A 4 29.46 21.90 38.06
CA VAL A 4 29.70 20.47 38.27
C VAL A 4 31.21 20.30 38.36
N THR A 5 31.67 20.09 39.58
CA THR A 5 33.05 19.77 39.93
C THR A 5 33.54 18.53 39.19
N GLN A 6 34.60 18.75 38.42
CA GLN A 6 35.47 17.79 37.77
C GLN A 6 36.14 16.87 38.80
N GLN A 7 36.03 15.56 38.60
CA GLN A 7 36.74 14.54 39.36
C GLN A 7 37.73 13.84 38.42
N ASP A 8 39.00 14.20 38.59
CA ASP A 8 40.16 13.62 37.91
C ASP A 8 40.66 12.34 38.62
N GLY A 9 41.18 11.42 37.82
CA GLY A 9 41.91 10.22 38.22
C GLY A 9 41.27 8.95 37.63
N THR A 10 41.92 8.13 36.82
CA THR A 10 43.35 7.93 36.52
C THR A 10 43.48 7.20 35.18
N ALA A 11 44.51 7.53 34.42
CA ALA A 11 44.85 6.93 33.13
C ALA A 11 45.14 5.41 33.23
N HIS A 12 44.54 4.63 32.33
CA HIS A 12 45.11 3.36 31.85
C HIS A 12 44.76 3.15 30.37
N SER A 13 45.80 3.12 29.54
CA SER A 13 45.86 2.58 28.19
C SER A 13 47.33 2.16 27.98
N PRO A 14 47.69 1.16 27.14
CA PRO A 14 46.97 0.77 25.93
C PRO A 14 46.90 -0.75 25.61
N ASP A 15 46.26 -1.02 24.47
CA ASP A 15 46.39 -2.17 23.55
C ASP A 15 45.66 -3.50 23.79
N GLY A 16 44.84 -3.83 22.77
CA GLY A 16 44.31 -5.15 22.45
C GLY A 16 43.20 -5.05 21.39
N PRO A 17 43.31 -5.69 20.22
CA PRO A 17 42.27 -5.64 19.20
C PRO A 17 41.04 -6.40 19.71
N VAL A 18 39.92 -5.70 19.87
CA VAL A 18 38.65 -6.34 20.22
C VAL A 18 38.08 -6.99 18.97
N ASP A 19 38.42 -8.26 18.79
CA ASP A 19 37.77 -9.16 17.84
C ASP A 19 36.29 -9.27 18.21
N ARG A 20 35.42 -8.72 17.35
CA ARG A 20 33.96 -8.80 17.52
C ARG A 20 33.47 -10.02 16.74
N PRO A 21 33.10 -11.14 17.40
CA PRO A 21 32.64 -12.31 16.68
C PRO A 21 31.33 -12.01 15.93
N GLY A 22 31.34 -12.35 14.64
CA GLY A 22 30.28 -12.04 13.68
C GLY A 22 28.93 -12.65 14.04
N ARG A 23 27.88 -11.85 13.83
CA ARG A 23 26.47 -12.26 13.82
C ARG A 23 26.19 -13.17 12.61
N ARG A 24 26.62 -14.43 12.68
CA ARG A 24 26.17 -15.49 11.76
C ARG A 24 26.08 -16.79 12.52
N ARG A 25 24.89 -17.12 13.02
CA ARG A 25 24.49 -18.48 13.42
C ARG A 25 22.98 -18.47 13.68
N PHE A 26 22.22 -18.66 12.62
CA PHE A 26 20.83 -19.07 12.70
C PHE A 26 20.69 -20.45 12.06
N VAL A 27 19.80 -21.23 12.66
CA VAL A 27 19.12 -22.43 12.17
C VAL A 27 19.92 -23.75 12.25
N THR A 28 19.81 -24.39 13.42
CA THR A 28 19.80 -25.85 13.51
C THR A 28 18.36 -26.35 13.32
N LEU A 29 18.26 -27.32 12.41
CA LEU A 29 17.09 -27.93 11.80
C LEU A 29 16.89 -29.34 12.40
N ALA A 30 15.66 -29.69 12.78
CA ALA A 30 15.19 -31.06 13.10
C ALA A 30 13.66 -31.00 13.33
N CYS A 31 12.80 -31.97 13.04
CA CYS A 31 12.80 -33.23 12.31
C CYS A 31 11.31 -33.62 12.20
N ALA A 32 10.80 -34.03 11.04
CA ALA A 32 9.66 -34.96 10.94
C ALA A 32 9.57 -35.53 9.52
N THR A 33 9.86 -36.81 9.43
CA THR A 33 9.82 -37.65 8.23
C THR A 33 8.42 -38.20 7.97
N ALA A 34 8.09 -38.24 6.67
CA ALA A 34 7.46 -39.32 5.92
C ALA A 34 6.09 -39.90 6.35
N ALA A 35 5.12 -39.79 5.43
CA ALA A 35 4.31 -40.94 5.00
C ALA A 35 3.78 -40.70 3.59
N THR A 36 4.35 -41.43 2.63
CA THR A 36 3.84 -41.62 1.28
C THR A 36 2.64 -42.57 1.30
N LEU A 37 1.51 -42.17 0.73
CA LEU A 37 0.50 -43.10 0.23
C LEU A 37 0.05 -42.64 -1.15
N ALA A 38 0.59 -43.32 -2.16
CA ALA A 38 0.03 -43.35 -3.49
C ALA A 38 -1.16 -44.32 -3.50
N PHE A 39 -2.31 -43.89 -3.99
CA PHE A 39 -3.29 -44.79 -4.57
C PHE A 39 -3.72 -44.24 -5.93
N ALA A 40 -3.20 -44.87 -6.97
CA ALA A 40 -3.72 -44.75 -8.32
C ALA A 40 -5.07 -45.48 -8.38
N MET A 41 -6.08 -44.83 -8.94
CA MET A 41 -7.22 -45.53 -9.54
C MET A 41 -7.53 -44.93 -10.90
N ALA A 42 -7.36 -45.79 -11.90
CA ALA A 42 -7.71 -45.59 -13.28
C ALA A 42 -9.23 -45.60 -13.48
N GLY A 43 -9.72 -44.88 -14.49
CA GLY A 43 -11.12 -44.98 -14.92
C GLY A 43 -11.47 -44.05 -16.06
N ARG A 44 -11.17 -44.46 -17.30
CA ARG A 44 -11.71 -43.88 -18.54
C ARG A 44 -13.24 -44.02 -18.61
N ARG A 45 -13.94 -43.07 -19.28
CA ARG A 45 -15.01 -43.25 -20.31
C ARG A 45 -15.79 -41.93 -20.47
N GLY A 46 -15.57 -41.18 -21.55
CA GLY A 46 -16.53 -40.98 -22.67
C GLY A 46 -16.83 -39.47 -22.75
N THR A 47 -16.65 -38.71 -23.83
CA THR A 47 -17.40 -38.70 -25.10
C THR A 47 -18.88 -39.02 -24.84
N GLN A 48 -19.92 -38.25 -25.24
CA GLN A 48 -20.20 -37.52 -26.48
C GLN A 48 -21.50 -36.70 -26.28
N SER A 49 -21.66 -35.58 -27.00
CA SER A 49 -22.93 -35.03 -27.58
C SER A 49 -24.03 -34.56 -26.59
N ALA A 50 -24.92 -33.60 -26.86
CA ALA A 50 -25.38 -32.87 -28.04
C ALA A 50 -25.95 -31.50 -27.57
N LEU A 51 -25.72 -30.39 -28.29
CA LEU A 51 -26.72 -29.73 -29.14
C LEU A 51 -28.19 -29.90 -28.69
N GLY A 52 -28.76 -28.82 -28.16
CA GLY A 52 -30.19 -28.69 -27.85
C GLY A 52 -30.58 -27.22 -27.82
N ILE A 53 -30.93 -26.72 -29.00
CA ILE A 53 -31.48 -25.39 -29.25
C ILE A 53 -32.97 -25.46 -28.89
N ALA A 54 -33.45 -24.61 -28.00
CA ALA A 54 -34.88 -24.37 -27.83
C ALA A 54 -35.10 -22.93 -27.35
N ASP A 55 -35.32 -22.07 -28.35
CA ASP A 55 -35.94 -20.76 -28.23
C ASP A 55 -37.34 -20.94 -27.63
N VAL A 56 -37.59 -20.37 -26.45
CA VAL A 56 -38.94 -20.12 -25.95
C VAL A 56 -39.03 -18.64 -25.59
N LEU A 57 -39.65 -17.91 -26.51
CA LEU A 57 -40.03 -16.52 -26.41
C LEU A 57 -41.18 -16.39 -25.40
N ALA A 58 -40.88 -16.07 -24.15
CA ALA A 58 -41.88 -15.67 -23.16
C ALA A 58 -41.88 -14.14 -23.03
N ALA A 59 -42.89 -13.52 -23.61
CA ALA A 59 -43.19 -12.10 -23.47
C ALA A 59 -43.39 -11.74 -21.98
N THR A 60 -42.60 -10.78 -21.50
CA THR A 60 -42.84 -10.09 -20.24
C THR A 60 -43.06 -8.59 -20.52
N PRO A 61 -44.05 -7.95 -19.90
CA PRO A 61 -44.33 -6.54 -20.12
C PRO A 61 -43.20 -5.68 -19.56
N ALA A 62 -42.77 -4.70 -20.35
CA ALA A 62 -41.77 -3.72 -19.98
C ALA A 62 -42.20 -2.95 -18.71
N ALA A 63 -41.53 -3.24 -17.61
CA ALA A 63 -41.39 -2.30 -16.51
C ALA A 63 -40.28 -1.32 -16.89
N ASP A 64 -40.57 -0.03 -16.83
CA ASP A 64 -39.58 1.05 -16.89
C ASP A 64 -38.49 0.84 -15.82
N PRO A 65 -37.20 0.99 -16.19
CA PRO A 65 -36.21 1.45 -15.26
C PRO A 65 -35.51 2.65 -15.88
N ALA A 66 -36.14 3.83 -15.80
CA ALA A 66 -35.39 5.08 -15.82
C ALA A 66 -34.74 5.31 -14.44
N ALA A 67 -33.96 4.33 -13.98
CA ALA A 67 -32.89 4.62 -13.04
C ALA A 67 -31.74 5.12 -13.89
N SER A 68 -31.51 6.44 -13.86
CA SER A 68 -30.33 7.04 -14.46
C SER A 68 -29.08 6.44 -13.83
N ALA A 69 -28.60 5.33 -14.39
CA ALA A 69 -27.26 4.86 -14.17
C ALA A 69 -26.35 5.96 -14.72
N ALA A 70 -25.69 6.68 -13.80
CA ALA A 70 -24.54 7.49 -14.17
C ALA A 70 -23.63 6.63 -15.07
N PRO A 71 -23.02 7.20 -16.13
CA PRO A 71 -22.20 6.43 -17.05
C PRO A 71 -21.21 5.60 -16.24
N ALA A 72 -21.21 4.29 -16.47
CA ALA A 72 -20.36 3.36 -15.75
C ALA A 72 -18.90 3.75 -16.02
N GLN A 73 -18.35 4.59 -15.15
CA GLN A 73 -16.94 4.89 -15.08
C GLN A 73 -16.23 3.54 -15.00
N SER A 74 -15.21 3.30 -15.84
CA SER A 74 -14.47 2.04 -15.76
C SER A 74 -14.00 1.81 -14.32
N GLY A 75 -13.99 0.55 -13.85
CA GLY A 75 -13.69 0.24 -12.44
C GLY A 75 -12.40 0.91 -11.95
N TYR A 76 -11.37 0.96 -12.81
CA TYR A 76 -10.13 1.67 -12.54
C TYR A 76 -10.32 3.18 -12.35
N ALA A 77 -11.11 3.83 -13.22
CA ALA A 77 -11.30 5.27 -13.13
C ALA A 77 -12.21 5.67 -11.95
N ALA A 78 -13.14 4.81 -11.53
CA ALA A 78 -13.90 4.97 -10.29
C ALA A 78 -12.99 4.81 -9.05
N PHE A 79 -12.07 3.85 -9.08
CA PHE A 79 -11.04 3.69 -8.05
C PHE A 79 -10.09 4.89 -7.97
N LEU A 80 -9.68 5.44 -9.12
CA LEU A 80 -8.78 6.58 -9.14
C LEU A 80 -9.44 7.83 -8.55
N ALA A 81 -10.71 8.09 -8.89
CA ALA A 81 -11.49 9.19 -8.31
C ALA A 81 -11.64 9.03 -6.79
N LEU A 82 -11.99 7.82 -6.32
CA LEU A 82 -12.06 7.51 -4.89
C LEU A 82 -10.72 7.73 -4.19
N SER A 83 -9.63 7.26 -4.79
CA SER A 83 -8.27 7.41 -4.25
C SER A 83 -7.87 8.88 -4.13
N GLN A 84 -8.17 9.71 -5.14
CA GLN A 84 -7.90 11.15 -5.10
C GLN A 84 -8.65 11.83 -3.94
N HIS A 85 -9.93 11.48 -3.76
CA HIS A 85 -10.73 12.00 -2.66
C HIS A 85 -10.17 11.58 -1.30
N LEU A 86 -9.93 10.28 -1.08
CA LEU A 86 -9.44 9.76 0.20
C LEU A 86 -8.04 10.27 0.56
N THR A 87 -7.17 10.47 -0.43
CA THR A 87 -5.80 10.95 -0.21
C THR A 87 -5.68 12.47 -0.20
N GLY A 88 -6.75 13.20 -0.55
CA GLY A 88 -6.72 14.66 -0.72
C GLY A 88 -5.81 15.14 -1.86
N ARG A 89 -5.46 14.26 -2.81
CA ARG A 89 -4.54 14.58 -3.91
C ARG A 89 -5.28 14.74 -5.23
N THR A 90 -4.96 15.80 -5.97
CA THR A 90 -5.53 16.06 -7.31
C THR A 90 -4.93 15.18 -8.40
N ARG A 91 -3.72 14.65 -8.18
CA ARG A 91 -3.02 13.76 -9.11
C ARG A 91 -2.35 12.63 -8.34
N LEU A 92 -2.42 11.44 -8.93
CA LEU A 92 -1.76 10.22 -8.45
C LEU A 92 -0.98 9.61 -9.61
N ASP A 93 0.10 8.90 -9.30
CA ASP A 93 0.91 8.21 -10.31
C ASP A 93 0.08 7.13 -11.01
N ALA A 94 -0.03 7.23 -12.35
CA ALA A 94 -0.91 6.37 -13.12
C ALA A 94 -0.45 4.90 -13.15
N VAL A 95 0.87 4.68 -13.25
CA VAL A 95 1.44 3.33 -13.31
C VAL A 95 1.28 2.62 -11.96
N LEU A 96 1.60 3.31 -10.87
CA LEU A 96 1.37 2.80 -9.53
C LEU A 96 -0.13 2.58 -9.26
N GLY A 97 -0.99 3.52 -9.68
CA GLY A 97 -2.43 3.38 -9.54
C GLY A 97 -2.96 2.11 -10.22
N GLN A 98 -2.52 1.80 -11.44
CA GLN A 98 -2.91 0.57 -12.14
C GLN A 98 -2.43 -0.69 -11.39
N ARG A 99 -1.21 -0.67 -10.85
CA ARG A 99 -0.67 -1.80 -10.06
C ARG A 99 -1.46 -2.00 -8.76
N ILE A 100 -1.77 -0.92 -8.04
CA ILE A 100 -2.58 -0.95 -6.82
C ILE A 100 -3.97 -1.51 -7.12
N TYR A 101 -4.64 -0.98 -8.14
CA TYR A 101 -5.96 -1.45 -8.56
C TYR A 101 -5.96 -2.96 -8.84
N ALA A 102 -5.02 -3.43 -9.67
CA ALA A 102 -4.92 -4.84 -10.02
C ALA A 102 -4.56 -5.74 -8.83
N ALA A 103 -3.81 -5.24 -7.84
CA ALA A 103 -3.51 -5.99 -6.63
C ALA A 103 -4.69 -6.08 -5.68
N LEU A 104 -5.43 -4.98 -5.47
CA LEU A 104 -6.63 -4.96 -4.63
C LEU A 104 -7.75 -5.83 -5.22
N ALA A 105 -7.96 -5.77 -6.54
CA ALA A 105 -8.93 -6.62 -7.24
C ALA A 105 -8.60 -8.12 -7.13
N ARG A 106 -7.31 -8.48 -7.06
CA ARG A 106 -6.89 -9.87 -6.80
C ARG A 106 -7.00 -10.27 -5.33
N ALA A 107 -6.84 -9.31 -4.42
CA ALA A 107 -6.91 -9.56 -2.98
C ALA A 107 -8.34 -9.74 -2.48
N SER A 108 -9.32 -9.10 -3.12
CA SER A 108 -10.74 -9.22 -2.77
C SER A 108 -11.63 -9.19 -4.01
N SER A 109 -12.49 -10.20 -4.15
CA SER A 109 -13.51 -10.25 -5.20
C SER A 109 -14.59 -9.18 -5.05
N GLN A 110 -14.76 -8.60 -3.85
CA GLN A 110 -15.71 -7.52 -3.58
C GLN A 110 -15.14 -6.13 -3.88
N PHE A 111 -13.84 -6.02 -4.18
CA PHE A 111 -13.14 -4.74 -4.28
C PHE A 111 -13.84 -3.73 -5.20
N GLU A 112 -14.17 -4.12 -6.44
CA GLU A 112 -14.79 -3.21 -7.40
C GLU A 112 -16.21 -2.78 -6.95
N GLN A 113 -16.97 -3.69 -6.34
CA GLN A 113 -18.27 -3.38 -5.77
C GLN A 113 -18.15 -2.38 -4.60
N ASN A 114 -17.16 -2.59 -3.72
CA ASN A 114 -16.90 -1.70 -2.59
C ASN A 114 -16.43 -0.32 -3.06
N VAL A 115 -15.63 -0.23 -4.13
CA VAL A 115 -15.26 1.05 -4.76
C VAL A 115 -16.50 1.79 -5.27
N GLY A 116 -17.44 1.09 -5.92
CA GLY A 116 -18.71 1.68 -6.36
C GLY A 116 -19.54 2.19 -5.19
N ALA A 117 -19.70 1.37 -4.16
CA ALA A 117 -20.46 1.70 -2.94
C ALA A 117 -19.85 2.89 -2.19
N LEU A 118 -18.51 2.94 -2.08
CA LEU A 118 -17.80 4.06 -1.45
C LEU A 118 -18.00 5.37 -2.22
N ASN A 119 -17.90 5.35 -3.55
CA ASN A 119 -18.15 6.54 -4.36
C ASN A 119 -19.60 7.03 -4.22
N ALA A 120 -20.57 6.12 -4.22
CA ALA A 120 -21.97 6.45 -4.00
C ALA A 120 -22.21 7.03 -2.59
N TRP A 121 -21.57 6.43 -1.57
CA TRP A 121 -21.65 6.91 -0.20
C TRP A 121 -21.07 8.32 -0.06
N LEU A 122 -19.89 8.58 -0.65
CA LEU A 122 -19.25 9.91 -0.64
C LEU A 122 -20.12 10.96 -1.35
N ALA A 123 -20.77 10.59 -2.46
CA ALA A 123 -21.69 11.50 -3.15
C ALA A 123 -22.92 11.85 -2.29
N ALA A 124 -23.46 10.89 -1.53
CA ALA A 124 -24.59 11.10 -0.63
C ALA A 124 -24.22 11.85 0.66
N HIS A 125 -22.96 11.80 1.07
CA HIS A 125 -22.45 12.40 2.32
C HIS A 125 -21.47 13.56 2.04
N GLY A 126 -21.75 14.33 0.98
CA GLY A 126 -20.92 15.47 0.57
C GLY A 126 -20.63 16.41 1.75
N GLY A 127 -19.34 16.58 2.06
CA GLY A 127 -18.87 17.39 3.19
C GLY A 127 -18.13 16.61 4.27
N VAL A 128 -18.17 15.27 4.27
CA VAL A 128 -17.35 14.45 5.18
C VAL A 128 -15.86 14.60 4.80
N PRO A 129 -15.01 15.11 5.71
CA PRO A 129 -13.56 15.18 5.48
C PRO A 129 -12.95 13.79 5.29
N SER A 130 -11.99 13.66 4.37
CA SER A 130 -11.38 12.38 3.99
C SER A 130 -10.80 11.59 5.18
N ASP A 131 -10.29 12.28 6.19
CA ASP A 131 -9.72 11.72 7.41
C ASP A 131 -10.77 11.12 8.37
N THR A 132 -12.05 11.45 8.18
CA THR A 132 -13.15 10.97 9.03
C THR A 132 -13.98 9.85 8.39
N VAL A 133 -13.80 9.58 7.08
CA VAL A 133 -14.58 8.60 6.32
C VAL A 133 -14.55 7.21 6.95
N THR A 134 -13.36 6.72 7.35
CA THR A 134 -13.24 5.41 8.00
C THR A 134 -14.04 5.34 9.30
N ALA A 135 -14.00 6.39 10.12
CA ALA A 135 -14.74 6.45 11.38
C ALA A 135 -16.25 6.50 11.13
N ALA A 136 -16.70 7.27 10.13
CA ALA A 136 -18.09 7.38 9.75
C ALA A 136 -18.68 6.04 9.24
N LEU A 137 -17.88 5.22 8.55
CA LEU A 137 -18.31 3.92 8.04
C LEU A 137 -18.23 2.79 9.08
N LYS A 138 -17.43 2.95 10.13
CA LYS A 138 -17.02 1.84 11.01
C LYS A 138 -18.17 1.08 11.66
N THR A 139 -19.22 1.80 12.06
CA THR A 139 -20.37 1.20 12.76
C THR A 139 -21.35 0.54 11.80
N ASP A 140 -21.74 1.25 10.74
CA ASP A 140 -22.86 0.85 9.88
C ASP A 140 -22.40 0.02 8.66
N GLN A 141 -21.17 0.24 8.20
CA GLN A 141 -20.60 -0.36 7.00
C GLN A 141 -19.13 -0.77 7.20
N PRO A 142 -18.84 -1.69 8.13
CA PRO A 142 -17.47 -2.07 8.50
C PRO A 142 -16.66 -2.64 7.33
N GLU A 143 -17.28 -3.32 6.37
CA GLU A 143 -16.59 -3.82 5.17
C GLU A 143 -16.08 -2.68 4.27
N LEU A 144 -16.85 -1.60 4.14
CA LEU A 144 -16.42 -0.42 3.41
C LEU A 144 -15.32 0.33 4.16
N ALA A 145 -15.42 0.41 5.50
CA ALA A 145 -14.36 0.97 6.33
C ALA A 145 -13.03 0.20 6.18
N SER A 146 -13.09 -1.15 6.11
CA SER A 146 -11.93 -1.99 5.80
C SER A 146 -11.36 -1.69 4.42
N SER A 147 -12.23 -1.57 3.40
CA SER A 147 -11.81 -1.26 2.03
C SER A 147 -11.11 0.10 1.92
N VAL A 148 -11.57 1.12 2.67
CA VAL A 148 -10.86 2.40 2.80
C VAL A 148 -9.47 2.21 3.40
N GLY A 149 -9.37 1.40 4.46
CA GLY A 149 -8.10 1.03 5.08
C GLY A 149 -7.12 0.39 4.08
N ASP A 150 -7.58 -0.57 3.29
CA ASP A 150 -6.76 -1.26 2.29
C ASP A 150 -6.28 -0.32 1.18
N ILE A 151 -7.17 0.55 0.67
CA ILE A 151 -6.82 1.56 -0.33
C ILE A 151 -5.78 2.53 0.23
N MET A 152 -6.00 3.06 1.44
CA MET A 152 -5.08 3.98 2.08
C MET A 152 -3.73 3.34 2.38
N ARG A 153 -3.73 2.09 2.85
CA ARG A 153 -2.52 1.29 3.09
C ARG A 153 -1.72 1.08 1.78
N ALA A 154 -2.40 0.77 0.69
CA ALA A 154 -1.76 0.60 -0.61
C ALA A 154 -1.08 1.88 -1.11
N TRP A 155 -1.71 3.05 -0.93
CA TRP A 155 -1.15 4.33 -1.34
C TRP A 155 -0.05 4.84 -0.40
N TYR A 156 -0.30 4.83 0.91
CA TYR A 156 0.60 5.43 1.88
C TYR A 156 1.79 4.53 2.23
N LEU A 157 1.61 3.22 2.28
CA LEU A 157 2.67 2.27 2.62
C LEU A 157 3.17 1.46 1.42
N GLY A 158 2.47 1.48 0.29
CA GLY A 158 2.82 0.65 -0.86
C GLY A 158 2.54 -0.84 -0.63
N LEU A 159 1.65 -1.20 0.30
CA LEU A 159 1.38 -2.58 0.70
C LEU A 159 -0.06 -3.00 0.38
N VAL A 160 -0.23 -4.21 -0.16
CA VAL A 160 -1.56 -4.81 -0.38
C VAL A 160 -1.61 -6.20 0.23
N GLY A 161 -2.75 -6.53 0.84
CA GLY A 161 -2.98 -7.80 1.52
C GLY A 161 -2.47 -7.80 2.96
N GLU A 162 -2.63 -8.95 3.61
CA GLU A 162 -2.23 -9.15 5.00
C GLU A 162 -1.23 -10.29 5.14
N MET A 163 -0.52 -10.29 6.28
CA MET A 163 0.45 -11.33 6.59
C MET A 163 -0.23 -12.71 6.59
N PRO A 164 0.42 -13.76 6.03
CA PRO A 164 1.78 -13.78 5.49
C PRO A 164 1.91 -13.38 4.00
N ASN A 165 0.82 -13.00 3.33
CA ASN A 165 0.75 -12.81 1.87
C ASN A 165 0.73 -11.32 1.45
N VAL A 166 1.51 -10.47 2.11
CA VAL A 166 1.65 -9.05 1.75
C VAL A 166 2.43 -8.89 0.44
N GLN A 167 1.91 -8.08 -0.47
CA GLN A 167 2.62 -7.61 -1.67
C GLN A 167 3.16 -6.20 -1.44
N VAL A 168 4.42 -5.96 -1.80
CA VAL A 168 5.05 -4.62 -1.82
C VAL A 168 4.98 -4.08 -3.25
N LEU A 169 4.20 -3.02 -3.46
CA LEU A 169 4.00 -2.38 -4.76
C LEU A 169 4.82 -1.11 -4.92
N ALA A 170 5.06 -0.38 -3.82
CA ALA A 170 5.82 0.85 -3.80
C ALA A 170 6.67 0.93 -2.54
N TYR A 171 7.84 1.53 -2.68
CA TYR A 171 8.67 1.95 -1.57
C TYR A 171 8.95 3.45 -1.69
N GLU A 172 9.69 3.85 -2.72
CA GLU A 172 10.02 5.26 -3.00
C GLU A 172 8.77 6.13 -3.25
N LYS A 173 7.79 5.58 -3.96
CA LYS A 173 6.55 6.26 -4.36
C LYS A 173 5.43 6.20 -3.31
N ALA A 174 5.71 5.66 -2.11
CA ALA A 174 4.74 5.57 -1.04
C ALA A 174 4.40 6.98 -0.50
N LEU A 175 3.11 7.31 -0.42
CA LEU A 175 2.66 8.68 -0.16
C LEU A 175 3.03 9.20 1.23
N MET A 176 3.36 8.32 2.19
CA MET A 176 3.77 8.72 3.54
C MET A 176 5.06 9.54 3.56
N PHE A 177 5.91 9.39 2.52
CA PHE A 177 7.17 10.11 2.46
C PHE A 177 7.02 11.53 1.90
N ASP A 178 5.92 11.86 1.21
CA ASP A 178 5.76 13.17 0.59
C ASP A 178 5.75 14.33 1.58
N PRO A 179 4.92 14.29 2.66
CA PRO A 179 4.77 15.42 3.55
C PRO A 179 6.02 15.78 4.35
N VAL A 180 7.01 14.88 4.39
CA VAL A 180 8.25 15.02 5.16
C VAL A 180 9.50 15.06 4.28
N SER A 181 9.34 15.10 2.96
CA SER A 181 10.46 14.95 2.02
C SER A 181 11.46 16.12 2.03
N ASP A 182 11.02 17.29 2.50
CA ASP A 182 11.83 18.48 2.75
C ASP A 182 12.86 18.29 3.87
N VAL A 183 12.61 17.38 4.82
CA VAL A 183 13.48 17.14 5.98
C VAL A 183 14.01 15.71 6.03
N LEU A 184 13.14 14.72 5.82
CA LEU A 184 13.46 13.30 5.96
C LEU A 184 13.77 12.67 4.62
N THR A 185 14.85 11.89 4.58
CA THR A 185 15.19 11.07 3.42
C THR A 185 14.52 9.72 3.56
N ILE A 186 14.09 9.12 2.44
CA ILE A 186 13.56 7.76 2.43
C ILE A 186 14.67 6.82 2.92
N PRO A 187 14.41 5.88 3.86
CA PRO A 187 15.46 4.98 4.33
C PRO A 187 16.10 4.22 3.16
N SER A 188 17.39 3.89 3.27
CA SER A 188 18.26 3.35 2.21
C SER A 188 18.57 4.27 1.01
N TYR A 189 17.95 5.46 0.91
CA TYR A 189 18.34 6.47 -0.07
C TYR A 189 19.24 7.52 0.58
N CYS A 190 20.23 7.98 -0.17
CA CYS A 190 21.07 9.11 0.22
C CYS A 190 20.47 10.41 -0.34
N ARG A 191 20.73 11.52 0.35
CA ARG A 191 20.45 12.85 -0.18
C ARG A 191 21.74 13.45 -0.74
N ASP A 192 21.62 14.33 -1.73
CA ASP A 192 22.77 14.98 -2.37
C ASP A 192 23.53 15.98 -1.46
N VAL A 193 22.99 16.26 -0.27
CA VAL A 193 23.59 17.16 0.72
C VAL A 193 23.95 16.37 1.98
N PRO A 194 25.24 16.12 2.26
CA PRO A 194 25.66 15.46 3.49
C PRO A 194 25.43 16.37 4.72
N PHE A 195 25.34 15.78 5.91
CA PHE A 195 25.22 16.49 7.19
C PHE A 195 24.00 17.41 7.37
N TYR A 196 23.00 17.34 6.48
CA TYR A 196 21.78 18.17 6.56
C TYR A 196 21.08 18.03 7.92
N TRP A 197 21.19 16.87 8.56
CA TRP A 197 20.60 16.55 9.87
C TRP A 197 21.20 17.33 11.04
N THR A 198 22.30 18.07 10.86
CA THR A 198 22.87 18.93 11.90
C THR A 198 22.14 20.28 12.01
N THR A 199 21.37 20.66 11.00
CA THR A 199 20.60 21.91 10.97
C THR A 199 19.15 21.61 11.33
N LYS A 200 18.57 22.39 12.24
CA LYS A 200 17.15 22.27 12.57
C LYS A 200 16.33 22.63 11.32
N PRO A 201 15.22 21.93 11.03
CA PRO A 201 14.41 22.21 9.84
C PRO A 201 13.97 23.68 9.69
N ALA A 202 13.58 24.31 10.80
CA ALA A 202 13.18 25.72 10.82
C ALA A 202 14.32 26.70 10.47
N ASP A 203 15.57 26.26 10.63
CA ASP A 203 16.77 27.06 10.43
C ASP A 203 17.48 26.71 9.11
N MET A 204 16.93 25.77 8.32
CA MET A 204 17.51 25.40 7.03
C MET A 204 17.35 26.51 5.99
N PRO A 205 18.41 26.88 5.25
CA PRO A 205 18.30 27.82 4.15
C PRO A 205 17.30 27.33 3.10
N ALA A 206 16.48 28.24 2.54
CA ALA A 206 15.54 27.90 1.48
C ALA A 206 16.22 27.25 0.26
N SER A 207 17.47 27.63 -0.04
CA SER A 207 18.28 27.00 -1.08
C SER A 207 18.64 25.55 -0.77
N THR A 208 18.88 25.22 0.50
CA THR A 208 19.12 23.86 0.97
C THR A 208 17.84 23.04 0.84
N VAL A 209 16.70 23.55 1.32
CA VAL A 209 15.38 22.89 1.17
C VAL A 209 15.03 22.65 -0.31
N ALA A 210 15.33 23.61 -1.19
CA ALA A 210 15.12 23.47 -2.63
C ALA A 210 16.00 22.39 -3.28
N ALA A 211 17.30 22.36 -2.95
CA ALA A 211 18.22 21.31 -3.43
C ALA A 211 17.78 19.92 -2.91
N MET A 212 17.36 19.89 -1.64
CA MET A 212 16.82 18.72 -0.95
C MET A 212 15.54 18.16 -1.60
N SER A 213 14.68 19.02 -2.15
CA SER A 213 13.45 18.60 -2.86
C SER A 213 13.70 18.21 -4.33
N ALA A 214 14.70 18.79 -4.99
CA ALA A 214 15.02 18.52 -6.39
C ALA A 214 15.56 17.10 -6.61
N ALA A 215 16.32 16.56 -5.65
CA ALA A 215 16.88 15.21 -5.69
C ALA A 215 15.82 14.10 -5.81
N ARG A 216 14.58 14.36 -5.37
CA ARG A 216 13.48 13.40 -5.38
C ARG A 216 12.82 13.22 -6.76
N ASN A 217 12.83 14.27 -7.58
CA ASN A 217 12.21 14.27 -8.90
C ASN A 217 13.16 13.81 -10.01
N GLN A 218 14.45 13.72 -9.70
CA GLN A 218 15.43 13.06 -10.56
C GLN A 218 15.46 11.62 -10.13
N GLY A 219 14.75 10.75 -10.84
CA GLY A 219 14.86 9.30 -10.63
C GLY A 219 16.32 8.89 -10.84
N LEU A 220 17.12 8.89 -9.78
CA LEU A 220 18.45 8.31 -9.78
C LEU A 220 18.22 6.80 -9.88
N SER A 221 18.20 6.33 -11.12
CA SER A 221 18.43 4.94 -11.47
C SER A 221 19.87 4.61 -11.06
N LEU A 222 20.08 4.34 -9.77
CA LEU A 222 21.23 3.61 -9.29
C LEU A 222 20.99 2.15 -9.64
N VAL A 223 21.44 1.78 -10.84
CA VAL A 223 21.81 0.41 -11.19
C VAL A 223 22.94 -0.04 -10.28
#